data_AF-A0A832NVG8-F1
#
_entry.id   AF-A0A832NVG8-F1
#
_cell.length_a   1.000
_cell.length_b   1.000
_cell.length_c   1.000
_cell.angle_alpha   90.00
_cell.angle_beta   90.00
_cell.angle_gamma   90.00
#
_symmetry.space_group_name_H-M   'P 1'
#
loop_
_entity.id
_entity.type
_entity.pdbx_description
1 polymer ?
#
loop_
_entity_poly.entity_id
_entity_poly.type
_entity_poly.pdbx_seq_one_letter_code
_entity_poly.pdbx_strand_id
1 'polypeptide(L)'
;MLEGVKDTRHVEGERYTMPIVVRARSFYLYDRYGLRYVDFFQNHGRAVLGHRPELLQRSIKSTASRGLISEYPSVFEGRLEKLLARLFPDYAEFRLYADAHVVRQVAMEVSSDPIYDPACSPLTDHHPVSIWRPYLEVGGADSELLFPILPFPGSFIPQVVCIKEQALADEMPPSDPVSPLLLDLLIKTVATLIRSLESDEAVAKRKSNPLAGLFETRGPYGITHLSSSRYREFAREALGLKVVLPPSADIPFITPGEYSKGDVALFLKLAEQYALTNG
;
A
#
# COMPACT_ATOMS: atom_id res chain seq x y z
N MET A 1 -2.94 20.07 -43.41
CA MET A 1 -2.21 18.79 -43.59
C MET A 1 -2.30 18.08 -42.25
N LEU A 2 -2.98 16.92 -42.23
CA LEU A 2 -3.52 16.27 -41.04
C LEU A 2 -2.44 15.77 -40.06
N GLU A 3 -2.83 15.83 -38.79
CA GLU A 3 -2.14 15.41 -37.58
C GLU A 3 -1.71 13.93 -37.60
N GLY A 4 -0.47 13.68 -37.22
CA GLY A 4 -0.01 12.35 -36.79
C GLY A 4 -0.26 12.20 -35.29
N VAL A 5 -1.46 11.74 -34.93
CA VAL A 5 -1.76 11.24 -33.58
C VAL A 5 -0.76 10.12 -33.29
N LYS A 6 0.18 10.37 -32.37
CA LYS A 6 1.08 9.34 -31.87
C LYS A 6 0.26 8.37 -31.03
N ASP A 7 -0.09 7.31 -31.71
CA ASP A 7 -0.64 6.05 -31.25
C ASP A 7 -0.32 5.72 -29.78
N THR A 8 -1.34 5.85 -28.92
CA THR A 8 -1.33 5.48 -27.50
C THR A 8 -1.68 4.01 -27.27
N ARG A 9 -1.58 3.13 -28.27
CA ARG A 9 -2.03 1.73 -28.15
C ARG A 9 -1.17 0.93 -27.18
N HIS A 10 -1.66 0.87 -25.94
CA HIS A 10 -1.77 -0.36 -25.17
C HIS A 10 -2.07 -1.55 -26.09
N VAL A 11 -1.30 -2.61 -25.99
CA VAL A 11 -1.60 -3.86 -26.66
C VAL A 11 -2.72 -4.53 -25.87
N GLU A 12 -3.88 -4.70 -26.50
CA GLU A 12 -5.01 -5.44 -25.94
C GLU A 12 -4.55 -6.84 -25.54
N GLY A 13 -4.60 -7.18 -24.25
CA GLY A 13 -4.18 -8.47 -23.71
C GLY A 13 -3.28 -8.43 -22.47
N GLU A 14 -2.75 -7.26 -22.08
CA GLU A 14 -2.01 -7.13 -20.82
C GLU A 14 -2.98 -7.10 -19.64
N ARG A 15 -2.83 -8.05 -18.71
CA ARG A 15 -3.63 -8.16 -17.46
C ARG A 15 -3.43 -6.96 -16.50
N TYR A 16 -2.62 -5.97 -16.89
CA TYR A 16 -2.29 -4.81 -16.07
C TYR A 16 -2.21 -3.56 -16.96
N THR A 17 -3.06 -2.56 -16.70
CA THR A 17 -3.34 -1.42 -17.58
C THR A 17 -2.35 -0.25 -17.45
N MET A 18 -1.17 -0.45 -16.87
CA MET A 18 -0.18 0.63 -16.68
C MET A 18 0.82 0.74 -17.84
N PRO A 19 1.38 1.94 -18.12
CA PRO A 19 2.49 2.08 -19.05
C PRO A 19 3.75 1.38 -18.52
N ILE A 20 4.69 1.07 -19.42
CA ILE A 20 6.02 0.58 -19.01
C ILE A 20 6.75 1.68 -18.22
N VAL A 21 6.78 1.52 -16.90
CA VAL A 21 7.44 2.43 -15.97
C VAL A 21 8.95 2.20 -16.00
N VAL A 22 9.72 3.26 -16.28
CA VAL A 22 11.20 3.23 -16.26
C VAL A 22 11.77 3.97 -15.04
N ARG A 23 10.95 4.76 -14.35
CA ARG A 23 11.35 5.49 -13.15
C ARG A 23 10.14 5.79 -12.27
N ALA A 24 10.36 5.76 -10.97
CA ALA A 24 9.39 6.20 -9.97
C ALA A 24 10.06 7.15 -8.97
N ARG A 25 9.37 8.23 -8.57
CA ARG A 25 9.88 9.22 -7.61
C ARG A 25 8.73 9.93 -6.92
N SER A 26 8.85 10.13 -5.60
CA SER A 26 7.77 10.69 -4.79
C SER A 26 6.49 9.91 -5.07
N PHE A 27 5.39 10.55 -5.48
CA PHE A 27 4.14 9.87 -5.86
C PHE A 27 3.90 9.88 -7.37
N TYR A 28 4.98 9.86 -8.16
CA TYR A 28 4.90 9.88 -9.62
C TYR A 28 5.61 8.69 -10.25
N LEU A 29 5.01 8.20 -11.33
CA LEU A 29 5.55 7.20 -12.23
C LEU A 29 5.94 7.87 -13.55
N TYR A 30 7.02 7.40 -14.16
CA TYR A 30 7.54 7.93 -15.42
C TYR A 30 7.70 6.78 -16.41
N ASP A 31 7.10 6.94 -17.59
CA ASP A 31 7.19 5.95 -18.65
C ASP A 31 8.45 6.14 -19.52
N ARG A 32 8.65 5.22 -20.47
CA ARG A 32 9.77 5.26 -21.43
C ARG A 32 9.77 6.49 -22.36
N TYR A 33 8.67 7.24 -22.43
CA TYR A 33 8.52 8.46 -23.21
C TYR A 33 8.70 9.73 -22.39
N GLY A 34 8.96 9.61 -21.08
CA GLY A 34 9.11 10.72 -20.16
C GLY A 34 7.78 11.32 -19.72
N LEU A 35 6.64 10.68 -20.02
CA LEU A 35 5.35 11.09 -19.48
C LEU A 35 5.32 10.78 -17.98
N ARG A 36 4.84 11.75 -17.21
CA ARG A 36 4.69 11.69 -15.76
C ARG A 36 3.24 11.39 -15.41
N TYR A 37 3.03 10.40 -14.56
CA TYR A 37 1.74 9.97 -14.05
C TYR A 37 1.67 10.19 -12.54
N VAL A 38 0.53 10.65 -12.04
CA VAL A 38 0.25 10.71 -10.60
C VAL A 38 -0.24 9.34 -10.14
N ASP A 39 0.41 8.77 -9.14
CA ASP A 39 0.12 7.41 -8.68
C ASP A 39 -0.90 7.38 -7.54
N PHE A 40 -2.15 7.02 -7.85
CA PHE A 40 -3.19 6.73 -6.87
C PHE A 40 -3.27 5.24 -6.50
N PHE A 41 -2.42 4.38 -7.07
CA PHE A 41 -2.34 2.96 -6.71
C PHE A 41 -1.29 2.71 -5.63
N GLN A 42 -0.12 3.35 -5.73
CA GLN A 42 0.98 3.30 -4.75
C GLN A 42 1.35 1.89 -4.31
N ASN A 43 1.33 0.94 -5.26
CA ASN A 43 1.64 -0.47 -5.04
C ASN A 43 0.84 -1.07 -3.86
N HIS A 44 -0.50 -0.94 -3.89
CA HIS A 44 -1.42 -1.36 -2.82
C HIS A 44 -1.16 -0.73 -1.43
N GLY A 45 -0.44 0.40 -1.38
CA GLY A 45 -0.04 1.07 -0.13
C GLY A 45 1.40 0.81 0.29
N ARG A 46 2.14 -0.07 -0.39
CA ARG A 46 3.58 -0.26 -0.11
C ARG A 46 4.42 0.97 -0.47
N ALA A 47 3.91 1.84 -1.34
CA ALA A 47 4.50 3.14 -1.66
C ALA A 47 3.74 4.32 -1.00
N VAL A 48 3.09 4.11 0.16
CA VAL A 48 2.35 5.17 0.88
C VAL A 48 3.23 6.36 1.31
N LEU A 49 4.53 6.13 1.46
CA LEU A 49 5.55 7.17 1.71
C LEU A 49 6.25 7.65 0.42
N GLY A 50 5.68 7.33 -0.74
CA GLY A 50 6.28 7.52 -2.06
C GLY A 50 7.22 6.39 -2.48
N HIS A 51 7.60 6.39 -3.76
CA HIS A 51 8.39 5.33 -4.40
C HIS A 51 9.88 5.33 -4.07
N ARG A 52 10.39 6.43 -3.51
CA ARG A 52 11.80 6.55 -3.12
C ARG A 52 11.91 7.15 -1.72
N PRO A 53 11.59 6.39 -0.67
CA PRO A 53 11.87 6.80 0.69
C PRO A 53 13.35 7.12 0.87
N GLU A 54 13.62 8.15 1.66
CA GLU A 54 14.99 8.57 1.95
C GLU A 54 15.77 7.43 2.64
N LEU A 55 17.11 7.47 2.53
CA LEU A 55 18.04 6.52 3.13
C LEU A 55 18.04 5.09 2.57
N LEU A 56 16.99 4.63 1.87
CA LEU A 56 16.93 3.23 1.39
C LEU A 56 18.09 2.86 0.48
N GLN A 57 18.41 3.67 -0.53
CA GLN A 57 19.53 3.38 -1.43
C GLN A 57 20.87 3.27 -0.67
N ARG A 58 21.05 4.07 0.38
CA ARG A 58 22.24 4.03 1.24
C ARG A 58 22.25 2.75 2.08
N SER A 59 21.11 2.38 2.67
CA SER A 59 20.93 1.14 3.42
C SER A 59 21.20 -0.09 2.58
N ILE A 60 20.64 -0.17 1.36
CA ILE A 60 20.90 -1.27 0.42
C ILE A 60 22.40 -1.44 0.19
N LYS A 61 23.09 -0.36 -0.19
CA LYS A 61 24.53 -0.39 -0.46
C LYS A 61 25.34 -0.82 0.76
N SER A 62 25.04 -0.25 1.92
CA SER A 62 25.77 -0.50 3.17
C SER A 62 25.56 -1.91 3.73
N THR A 63 24.34 -2.45 3.62
CA THR A 63 24.02 -3.78 4.12
C THR A 63 24.52 -4.86 3.17
N ALA A 64 24.36 -4.66 1.84
CA ALA A 64 24.92 -5.55 0.84
C ALA A 64 26.46 -5.59 0.88
N SER A 65 27.14 -4.45 1.07
CA SER A 65 28.62 -4.41 1.15
C SER A 65 29.20 -5.19 2.33
N ARG A 66 28.38 -5.47 3.35
CA ARG A 66 28.74 -6.31 4.51
C ARG A 66 28.41 -7.79 4.31
N GLY A 67 27.89 -8.18 3.13
CA GLY A 67 27.48 -9.56 2.84
C GLY A 67 26.18 -9.99 3.52
N LEU A 68 25.43 -9.05 4.11
CA LEU A 68 24.22 -9.33 4.91
C LEU A 68 22.99 -9.47 4.01
N ILE A 69 23.06 -10.41 3.05
CA ILE A 69 22.02 -10.69 2.07
C ILE A 69 21.35 -12.04 2.35
N SER A 70 22.10 -13.02 2.83
CA SER A 70 21.58 -14.34 3.20
C SER A 70 20.78 -14.29 4.51
N GLU A 71 19.84 -15.23 4.67
CA GLU A 71 18.86 -15.32 5.77
C GLU A 71 19.48 -15.83 7.10
N TYR A 72 20.70 -15.40 7.40
CA TYR A 72 21.34 -15.73 8.68
C TYR A 72 20.76 -14.86 9.81
N PRO A 73 20.69 -15.39 11.04
CA PRO A 73 20.26 -14.64 12.21
C PRO A 73 21.02 -13.33 12.36
N SER A 74 20.32 -12.26 12.75
CA SER A 74 20.93 -10.95 12.85
C SER A 74 20.26 -10.05 13.89
N VAL A 75 20.99 -9.01 14.30
CA VAL A 75 20.46 -7.99 15.24
C VAL A 75 19.29 -7.18 14.68
N PHE A 76 18.93 -7.34 13.41
CA PHE A 76 17.85 -6.57 12.79
C PHE A 76 16.47 -7.05 13.21
N GLU A 77 16.29 -8.33 13.56
CA GLU A 77 15.00 -8.87 14.02
C GLU A 77 14.50 -8.12 15.25
N GLY A 78 15.27 -8.12 16.35
CA GLY A 78 14.90 -7.40 17.57
C GLY A 78 14.85 -5.86 17.41
N ARG A 79 15.41 -5.29 16.34
CA ARG A 79 15.24 -3.85 16.02
C ARG A 79 13.91 -3.59 15.34
N LEU A 80 13.51 -4.47 14.44
CA LEU A 80 12.21 -4.40 13.78
C LEU A 80 11.09 -4.63 14.79
N GLU A 81 11.22 -5.66 15.62
CA GLU A 81 10.28 -5.99 16.70
C GLU A 81 9.98 -4.78 17.59
N LYS A 82 11.01 -4.06 18.05
CA LYS A 82 10.84 -2.82 18.84
C LYS A 82 10.04 -1.73 18.13
N LEU A 83 10.17 -1.61 16.80
CA LEU A 83 9.39 -0.64 16.02
C LEU A 83 7.95 -1.11 15.83
N LEU A 84 7.74 -2.41 15.63
CA LEU A 84 6.41 -3.01 15.53
C LEU A 84 5.66 -2.90 16.86
N ALA A 85 6.29 -3.22 17.98
CA ALA A 85 5.74 -3.04 19.33
C ALA A 85 5.37 -1.58 19.64
N ARG A 86 6.08 -0.61 19.05
CA ARG A 86 5.71 0.81 19.15
C ARG A 86 4.47 1.15 18.32
N LEU A 87 4.28 0.53 17.15
CA LEU A 87 3.11 0.74 16.30
C LEU A 87 1.87 -0.01 16.80
N PHE A 88 2.09 -1.20 17.36
CA PHE A 88 1.07 -2.18 17.70
C PHE A 88 1.29 -2.67 19.15
N PRO A 89 1.14 -1.78 20.15
CA PRO A 89 1.47 -2.11 21.54
C PRO A 89 0.57 -3.18 22.15
N ASP A 90 -0.64 -3.36 21.61
CA ASP A 90 -1.62 -4.31 22.13
C ASP A 90 -1.46 -5.74 21.56
N TYR A 91 -0.38 -6.01 20.83
CA TYR A 91 -0.08 -7.31 20.22
C TYR A 91 1.09 -7.97 20.94
N ALA A 92 0.90 -9.23 21.34
CA ALA A 92 1.88 -9.98 22.12
C ALA A 92 3.11 -10.40 21.30
N GLU A 93 2.92 -10.84 20.05
CA GLU A 93 3.98 -11.44 19.23
C GLU A 93 3.93 -10.91 17.78
N PHE A 94 5.09 -10.88 17.13
CA PHE A 94 5.22 -10.56 15.70
C PHE A 94 5.88 -11.70 14.93
N ARG A 95 5.21 -12.20 13.89
CA ARG A 95 5.77 -13.20 12.96
C ARG A 95 6.15 -12.56 11.63
N LEU A 96 7.20 -13.09 11.01
CA LEU A 96 7.61 -12.75 9.65
C LEU A 96 7.46 -13.96 8.75
N TYR A 97 6.69 -13.85 7.68
CA TYR A 97 6.56 -14.89 6.67
C TYR A 97 7.05 -14.38 5.32
N ALA A 98 7.94 -15.12 4.67
CA ALA A 98 8.44 -14.79 3.34
C ALA A 98 7.38 -15.06 2.26
N ASP A 99 6.50 -16.05 2.48
CA ASP A 99 5.46 -16.45 1.55
C ASP A 99 4.07 -15.92 1.96
N ALA A 100 3.42 -15.22 1.04
CA ALA A 100 2.05 -14.74 1.21
C ALA A 100 1.02 -15.89 1.33
N HIS A 101 1.35 -17.11 0.87
CA HIS A 101 0.48 -18.28 1.06
C HIS A 101 0.37 -18.68 2.54
N VAL A 102 1.46 -18.60 3.30
CA VAL A 102 1.46 -18.88 4.75
C VAL A 102 0.56 -17.88 5.47
N VAL A 103 0.66 -16.59 5.13
CA VAL A 103 -0.23 -15.53 5.65
C VAL A 103 -1.70 -15.85 5.41
N ARG A 104 -2.03 -16.34 4.21
CA ARG A 104 -3.41 -16.72 3.88
C ARG A 104 -3.87 -17.95 4.67
N GLN A 105 -2.99 -18.93 4.87
CA GLN A 105 -3.29 -20.13 5.65
C GLN A 105 -3.58 -19.79 7.12
N VAL A 106 -2.70 -19.04 7.78
CA VAL A 106 -2.90 -18.65 9.18
C VAL A 106 -4.13 -17.76 9.37
N ALA A 107 -4.46 -16.91 8.38
CA ALA A 107 -5.70 -16.14 8.38
C ALA A 107 -6.93 -17.07 8.37
N MET A 108 -6.92 -18.10 7.53
CA MET A 108 -8.02 -19.07 7.38
C MET A 108 -8.17 -20.00 8.59
N GLU A 109 -7.09 -20.26 9.32
CA GLU A 109 -7.12 -21.04 10.57
C GLU A 109 -7.82 -20.29 11.70
N VAL A 110 -7.69 -18.96 11.73
CA VAL A 110 -8.35 -18.10 12.73
C VAL A 110 -9.79 -17.77 12.35
N SER A 111 -10.07 -17.51 11.07
CA SER A 111 -11.41 -17.18 10.61
C SER A 111 -11.67 -17.64 9.18
N SER A 112 -12.88 -18.15 8.93
CA SER A 112 -13.37 -18.48 7.59
C SER A 112 -13.88 -17.25 6.82
N ASP A 113 -14.05 -16.11 7.48
CA ASP A 113 -14.48 -14.86 6.85
C ASP A 113 -13.34 -14.21 6.05
N PRO A 114 -13.66 -13.41 5.02
CA PRO A 114 -12.65 -12.60 4.35
C PRO A 114 -11.92 -11.67 5.32
N ILE A 115 -10.60 -11.53 5.16
CA ILE A 115 -9.80 -10.58 5.94
C ILE A 115 -10.42 -9.18 5.81
N TYR A 116 -10.74 -8.57 6.94
CA TYR A 116 -11.34 -7.26 6.98
C TYR A 116 -10.34 -6.17 6.54
N ASP A 117 -10.75 -5.32 5.59
CA ASP A 117 -9.97 -4.15 5.18
C ASP A 117 -10.70 -2.85 5.57
N PRO A 118 -10.17 -2.08 6.53
CA PRO A 118 -10.80 -0.84 7.00
C PRO A 118 -10.84 0.27 5.94
N ALA A 119 -10.10 0.16 4.83
CA ALA A 119 -10.27 1.08 3.71
C ALA A 119 -11.52 0.78 2.89
N CYS A 120 -11.94 -0.49 2.84
CA CYS A 120 -13.03 -0.97 1.97
C CYS A 120 -14.39 -1.05 2.66
N SER A 121 -14.42 -1.17 4.00
CA SER A 121 -15.65 -1.27 4.78
C SER A 121 -15.56 -0.45 6.06
N PRO A 122 -16.62 0.28 6.46
CA PRO A 122 -16.65 1.02 7.73
C PRO A 122 -17.01 0.16 8.94
N LEU A 123 -17.31 -1.14 8.75
CA LEU A 123 -17.83 -1.97 9.85
C LEU A 123 -16.91 -1.88 11.06
N THR A 124 -17.48 -1.54 12.20
CA THR A 124 -16.78 -1.42 13.49
C THR A 124 -16.94 -2.66 14.34
N ASP A 125 -17.56 -3.71 13.79
CA ASP A 125 -17.72 -4.98 14.48
C ASP A 125 -16.36 -5.63 14.68
N HIS A 126 -16.27 -6.50 15.70
CA HIS A 126 -15.06 -7.27 15.93
C HIS A 126 -14.81 -8.21 14.75
N HIS A 127 -13.69 -8.01 14.07
CA HIS A 127 -13.20 -8.88 13.02
C HIS A 127 -11.97 -9.63 13.54
N PRO A 128 -11.97 -10.98 13.60
CA PRO A 128 -10.84 -11.75 14.12
C PRO A 128 -9.54 -11.51 13.34
N VAL A 129 -9.66 -11.22 12.04
CA VAL A 129 -8.53 -11.04 11.14
C VAL A 129 -8.69 -9.78 10.31
N SER A 130 -7.73 -8.84 10.43
CA SER A 130 -7.81 -7.52 9.79
C SER A 130 -6.53 -7.11 9.09
N ILE A 131 -6.66 -6.23 8.09
CA ILE A 131 -5.58 -5.45 7.52
C ILE A 131 -5.43 -4.16 8.31
N TRP A 132 -4.19 -3.78 8.64
CA TRP A 132 -3.89 -2.43 9.11
C TRP A 132 -3.34 -1.55 7.99
N ARG A 133 -3.87 -0.33 7.86
CA ARG A 133 -3.45 0.64 6.86
C ARG A 133 -3.00 1.94 7.51
N PRO A 134 -1.82 2.48 7.13
CA PRO A 134 -1.36 3.79 7.61
C PRO A 134 -2.38 4.90 7.44
N TYR A 135 -2.47 5.82 8.41
CA TYR A 135 -3.34 7.01 8.39
C TYR A 135 -4.85 6.76 8.52
N LEU A 136 -5.27 5.53 8.82
CA LEU A 136 -6.63 5.26 9.30
C LEU A 136 -6.67 5.32 10.82
N GLU A 137 -7.74 5.91 11.38
CA GLU A 137 -7.99 5.95 12.82
C GLU A 137 -8.61 4.65 13.35
N VAL A 138 -9.32 3.95 12.46
CA VAL A 138 -9.98 2.67 12.73
C VAL A 138 -9.28 1.58 11.94
N GLY A 139 -9.20 0.38 12.52
CA GLY A 139 -8.76 -0.80 11.77
C GLY A 139 -7.97 -1.79 12.60
N GLY A 140 -8.65 -2.86 13.00
CA GLY A 140 -8.04 -4.11 13.41
C GLY A 140 -7.36 -4.13 14.76
N ALA A 141 -7.35 -3.05 15.56
CA ALA A 141 -6.68 -3.04 16.86
C ALA A 141 -7.16 -4.15 17.82
N ASP A 142 -8.41 -4.58 17.68
CA ASP A 142 -9.01 -5.65 18.48
C ASP A 142 -8.94 -7.03 17.80
N SER A 143 -8.38 -7.11 16.58
CA SER A 143 -8.26 -8.38 15.86
C SER A 143 -7.23 -9.30 16.49
N GLU A 144 -7.56 -10.59 16.56
CA GLU A 144 -6.64 -11.67 16.93
C GLU A 144 -5.40 -11.68 16.04
N LEU A 145 -5.60 -11.46 14.74
CA LEU A 145 -4.54 -11.26 13.75
C LEU A 145 -4.65 -9.93 13.03
N LEU A 146 -3.50 -9.25 12.93
CA LEU A 146 -3.37 -8.00 12.18
C LEU A 146 -2.29 -8.12 11.11
N PHE A 147 -2.66 -7.79 9.87
CA PHE A 147 -1.76 -7.76 8.72
C PHE A 147 -1.46 -6.32 8.30
N PRO A 148 -0.36 -5.71 8.79
CA PRO A 148 -0.04 -4.34 8.43
C PRO A 148 0.51 -4.22 7.00
N ILE A 149 -0.08 -3.30 6.22
CA ILE A 149 0.48 -2.86 4.94
C ILE A 149 1.58 -1.83 5.20
N LEU A 150 2.75 -2.32 5.61
CA LEU A 150 3.93 -1.50 5.83
C LEU A 150 4.55 -1.03 4.52
N PRO A 151 5.08 0.21 4.45
CA PRO A 151 5.78 0.72 3.28
C PRO A 151 7.04 -0.10 3.00
N PHE A 152 7.23 -0.51 1.76
CA PHE A 152 8.40 -1.28 1.35
C PHE A 152 8.64 -1.24 -0.16
N PRO A 153 9.89 -1.18 -0.63
CA PRO A 153 10.20 -1.24 -2.05
C PRO A 153 10.10 -2.68 -2.58
N GLY A 154 9.06 -2.98 -3.36
CA GLY A 154 8.95 -4.23 -4.12
C GLY A 154 8.04 -5.29 -3.49
N SER A 155 7.86 -6.40 -4.22
CA SER A 155 6.95 -7.50 -3.87
C SER A 155 7.56 -8.57 -2.97
N PHE A 156 8.87 -8.52 -2.71
CA PHE A 156 9.62 -9.47 -1.88
C PHE A 156 9.68 -9.05 -0.40
N ILE A 157 8.70 -8.26 0.05
CA ILE A 157 8.62 -7.85 1.45
C ILE A 157 8.31 -9.08 2.33
N PRO A 158 9.04 -9.28 3.44
CA PRO A 158 8.60 -10.18 4.50
C PRO A 158 7.23 -9.72 5.02
N GLN A 159 6.24 -10.60 5.00
CA GLN A 159 4.91 -10.30 5.52
C GLN A 159 4.97 -10.30 7.05
N VAL A 160 4.63 -9.15 7.64
CA VAL A 160 4.47 -9.04 9.10
C VAL A 160 3.08 -9.50 9.47
N VAL A 161 2.99 -10.32 10.50
CA VAL A 161 1.73 -10.71 11.16
C VAL A 161 1.85 -10.33 12.62
N CYS A 162 0.96 -9.47 13.11
CA CYS A 162 0.85 -9.18 14.53
C CYS A 162 -0.18 -10.13 15.14
N ILE A 163 0.17 -10.78 16.24
CA ILE A 163 -0.67 -11.78 16.93
C ILE A 163 -1.04 -11.25 18.30
N LYS A 164 -2.35 -11.17 18.57
CA LYS A 164 -2.90 -10.48 19.75
C LYS A 164 -2.47 -11.16 21.05
N GLU A 165 -2.58 -12.48 21.10
CA GLU A 165 -2.36 -13.29 22.30
C GLU A 165 -1.21 -14.29 22.11
N GLN A 166 -0.44 -14.52 23.18
CA GLN A 166 0.66 -15.50 23.16
C GLN A 166 0.17 -16.93 22.89
N ALA A 167 -0.99 -17.31 23.44
CA ALA A 167 -1.54 -18.65 23.25
C ALA A 167 -1.78 -18.96 21.76
N LEU A 168 -2.31 -17.99 21.02
CA LEU A 168 -2.49 -18.11 19.58
C LEU A 168 -1.14 -18.16 18.84
N ALA A 169 -0.15 -17.37 19.28
CA ALA A 169 1.18 -17.36 18.69
C ALA A 169 1.94 -18.68 18.84
N ASP A 170 1.68 -19.42 19.93
CA ASP A 170 2.26 -20.73 20.21
C ASP A 170 1.67 -21.84 19.31
N GLU A 171 0.46 -21.65 18.80
CA GLU A 171 -0.21 -22.55 17.85
C GLU A 171 0.19 -22.27 16.38
N MET A 172 0.76 -21.09 16.11
CA MET A 172 1.15 -20.68 14.76
C MET A 172 2.56 -21.13 14.37
N PRO A 173 2.84 -21.28 13.06
CA PRO A 173 4.21 -21.50 12.58
C PRO A 173 5.18 -20.43 13.10
N PRO A 174 6.45 -20.79 13.35
CA PRO A 174 7.47 -19.81 13.71
C PRO A 174 7.76 -18.88 12.53
N SER A 175 8.38 -17.73 12.82
CA SER A 175 8.85 -16.82 11.77
C SER A 175 9.84 -17.51 10.83
N ASP A 176 9.73 -17.19 9.54
CA ASP A 176 10.73 -17.57 8.54
C ASP A 176 12.06 -16.84 8.82
N PRO A 177 13.19 -17.46 8.46
CA PRO A 177 14.46 -16.75 8.44
C PRO A 177 14.41 -15.69 7.34
N VAL A 178 14.70 -14.42 7.69
CA VAL A 178 14.62 -13.29 6.77
C VAL A 178 15.98 -12.66 6.58
N SER A 179 16.30 -12.34 5.32
CA SER A 179 17.50 -11.57 4.97
C SER A 179 17.65 -10.29 5.80
N PRO A 180 18.80 -10.06 6.45
CA PRO A 180 19.09 -8.82 7.17
C PRO A 180 18.96 -7.55 6.32
N LEU A 181 19.17 -7.66 5.00
CA LEU A 181 18.91 -6.57 4.06
C LEU A 181 17.43 -6.18 4.08
N LEU A 182 16.53 -7.15 3.96
CA LEU A 182 15.09 -6.88 3.96
C LEU A 182 14.64 -6.31 5.29
N LEU A 183 15.16 -6.85 6.40
CA LEU A 183 14.90 -6.33 7.74
C LEU A 183 15.38 -4.88 7.91
N ASP A 184 16.61 -4.54 7.49
CA ASP A 184 17.11 -3.16 7.57
C ASP A 184 16.24 -2.20 6.74
N LEU A 185 15.82 -2.60 5.53
CA LEU A 185 14.93 -1.78 4.72
C LEU A 185 13.58 -1.56 5.39
N LEU A 186 12.97 -2.61 5.95
CA LEU A 186 11.70 -2.51 6.65
C LEU A 186 11.83 -1.64 7.91
N ILE A 187 12.92 -1.77 8.68
CA ILE A 187 13.23 -0.90 9.81
C ILE A 187 13.27 0.57 9.39
N LYS A 188 13.94 0.90 8.27
CA LYS A 188 14.01 2.30 7.79
C LYS A 188 12.65 2.82 7.35
N THR A 189 11.86 2.03 6.61
CA THR A 189 10.55 2.47 6.13
C THR A 189 9.55 2.58 7.28
N VAL A 190 9.52 1.63 8.21
CA VAL A 190 8.67 1.65 9.41
C VAL A 190 9.04 2.80 10.33
N ALA A 191 10.33 3.04 10.59
CA ALA A 191 10.75 4.19 11.40
C ALA A 191 10.35 5.52 10.75
N THR A 192 10.40 5.61 9.41
CA THR A 192 9.95 6.80 8.68
C THR A 192 8.43 6.93 8.71
N LEU A 193 7.70 5.83 8.63
CA LEU A 193 6.25 5.81 8.79
C LEU A 193 5.85 6.31 10.17
N ILE A 194 6.45 5.80 11.24
CA ILE A 194 6.17 6.24 12.62
C ILE A 194 6.34 7.75 12.75
N ARG A 195 7.48 8.30 12.30
CA ARG A 195 7.71 9.75 12.33
C ARG A 195 6.64 10.53 11.54
N SER A 196 6.14 9.97 10.44
CA SER A 196 5.07 10.59 9.66
C SER A 196 3.71 10.50 10.35
N LEU A 197 3.43 9.43 11.10
CA LEU A 197 2.19 9.28 11.85
C LEU A 197 2.15 10.18 13.09
N GLU A 198 3.33 10.51 13.65
CA GLU A 198 3.49 11.42 14.78
C GLU A 198 3.49 12.91 14.39
N SER A 199 3.48 13.21 13.09
CA SER A 199 3.44 14.58 12.58
C SER A 199 2.01 14.94 12.22
N ASP A 200 1.38 15.81 13.02
CA ASP A 200 0.02 16.31 12.77
C ASP A 200 -0.14 16.91 11.37
N GLU A 201 0.86 17.66 10.90
CA GLU A 201 0.88 18.23 9.55
C GLU A 201 0.86 17.14 8.48
N ALA A 202 1.72 16.12 8.61
CA ALA A 202 1.77 15.01 7.66
C ALA A 202 0.46 14.22 7.68
N VAL A 203 -0.09 13.93 8.86
CA VAL A 203 -1.38 13.23 9.01
C VAL A 203 -2.51 14.05 8.39
N ALA A 204 -2.62 15.34 8.69
CA ALA A 204 -3.64 16.23 8.13
C ALA A 204 -3.56 16.30 6.60
N LYS A 205 -2.35 16.41 6.05
CA LYS A 205 -2.12 16.38 4.59
C LYS A 205 -2.59 15.07 3.97
N ARG A 206 -2.36 13.94 4.64
CA ARG A 206 -2.79 12.61 4.17
C ARG A 206 -4.30 12.39 4.29
N LYS A 207 -4.96 13.01 5.28
CA LYS A 207 -6.42 12.96 5.43
C LYS A 207 -7.17 13.85 4.42
N SER A 208 -6.49 14.81 3.78
CA SER A 208 -7.09 15.64 2.74
C SER A 208 -7.22 14.85 1.43
N ASN A 209 -8.38 14.22 1.24
CA ASN A 209 -8.70 13.46 0.05
C ASN A 209 -9.53 14.31 -0.94
N PRO A 210 -9.00 14.65 -2.13
CA PRO A 210 -9.70 15.50 -3.10
C PRO A 210 -10.90 14.80 -3.76
N LEU A 211 -11.06 13.49 -3.55
CA LEU A 211 -12.19 12.70 -4.04
C LEU A 211 -13.26 12.47 -2.95
N ALA A 212 -13.05 13.02 -1.74
CA ALA A 212 -14.05 12.98 -0.68
C ALA A 212 -15.34 13.69 -1.14
N GLY A 213 -16.49 13.04 -0.92
CA GLY A 213 -17.80 13.50 -1.39
C GLY A 213 -18.16 13.06 -2.81
N LEU A 214 -17.19 12.65 -3.63
CA LEU A 214 -17.44 11.99 -4.92
C LEU A 214 -17.48 10.47 -4.77
N PHE A 215 -16.57 9.93 -3.96
CA PHE A 215 -16.48 8.51 -3.65
C PHE A 215 -16.45 8.29 -2.14
N GLU A 216 -16.59 7.03 -1.73
CA GLU A 216 -16.44 6.66 -0.32
C GLU A 216 -14.96 6.69 0.05
N THR A 217 -14.59 7.53 1.01
CA THR A 217 -13.19 7.75 1.39
C THR A 217 -12.99 7.63 2.90
N ARG A 218 -11.84 7.09 3.31
CA ARG A 218 -11.37 7.02 4.70
C ARG A 218 -9.90 7.41 4.74
N GLY A 219 -9.60 8.54 5.39
CA GLY A 219 -8.26 9.13 5.32
C GLY A 219 -7.80 9.29 3.86
N PRO A 220 -6.59 8.82 3.49
CA PRO A 220 -6.12 8.90 2.11
C PRO A 220 -6.78 7.86 1.18
N TYR A 221 -7.47 6.86 1.70
CA TYR A 221 -8.00 5.75 0.91
C TYR A 221 -9.41 6.04 0.40
N GLY A 222 -9.81 5.40 -0.70
CA GLY A 222 -11.21 5.38 -1.12
C GLY A 222 -11.56 4.26 -2.09
N ILE A 223 -12.86 4.00 -2.16
CA ILE A 223 -13.48 2.99 -3.03
C ILE A 223 -14.54 3.69 -3.89
N THR A 224 -14.54 3.37 -5.18
CA THR A 224 -15.43 4.03 -6.15
C THR A 224 -16.84 3.45 -6.20
N HIS A 225 -17.03 2.21 -5.75
CA HIS A 225 -18.27 1.41 -5.88
C HIS A 225 -18.80 1.22 -7.31
N LEU A 226 -18.06 1.68 -8.33
CA LEU A 226 -18.31 1.39 -9.73
C LEU A 226 -18.28 -0.13 -9.97
N SER A 227 -19.18 -0.62 -10.82
CA SER A 227 -19.10 -1.99 -11.32
C SER A 227 -17.78 -2.23 -12.06
N SER A 228 -17.32 -3.48 -12.13
CA SER A 228 -16.01 -3.79 -12.72
C SER A 228 -15.85 -3.30 -14.17
N SER A 229 -16.92 -3.25 -14.97
CA SER A 229 -16.86 -2.68 -16.33
C SER A 229 -16.68 -1.17 -16.31
N ARG A 230 -17.50 -0.44 -15.53
CA ARG A 230 -17.42 1.01 -15.41
C ARG A 230 -16.12 1.48 -14.78
N TYR A 231 -15.60 0.73 -13.81
CA TYR A 231 -14.30 1.00 -13.23
C TYR A 231 -13.18 0.88 -14.26
N ARG A 232 -13.20 -0.14 -15.13
CA ARG A 232 -12.20 -0.28 -16.20
C ARG A 232 -12.23 0.89 -17.18
N GLU A 233 -13.42 1.38 -17.51
CA GLU A 233 -13.60 2.57 -18.34
C GLU A 233 -13.03 3.81 -17.64
N PHE A 234 -13.41 4.03 -16.38
CA PHE A 234 -12.89 5.12 -15.56
C PHE A 234 -11.36 5.10 -15.43
N ALA A 235 -10.78 3.94 -15.13
CA ALA A 235 -9.33 3.76 -15.00
C ALA A 235 -8.59 4.01 -16.32
N ARG A 236 -9.16 3.59 -17.46
CA ARG A 236 -8.59 3.85 -18.78
C ARG A 236 -8.60 5.35 -19.10
N GLU A 237 -9.70 6.04 -18.81
CA GLU A 237 -9.81 7.49 -19.04
C GLU A 237 -8.91 8.29 -18.09
N ALA A 238 -8.86 7.92 -16.80
CA ALA A 238 -7.95 8.49 -15.81
C ALA A 238 -6.49 8.34 -16.26
N LEU A 239 -6.13 7.19 -16.83
CA LEU A 239 -4.80 6.98 -17.37
C LEU A 239 -4.49 7.90 -18.57
N GLY A 240 -5.47 8.15 -19.44
CA GLY A 240 -5.38 9.17 -20.49
C GLY A 240 -5.13 10.59 -19.94
N LEU A 241 -5.61 10.85 -18.72
CA LEU A 241 -5.34 12.07 -17.94
C LEU A 241 -4.07 11.98 -17.07
N LYS A 242 -3.24 10.95 -17.28
CA LYS A 242 -1.99 10.71 -16.56
C LYS A 242 -2.18 10.44 -15.06
N VAL A 243 -3.28 9.81 -14.69
CA VAL A 243 -3.54 9.32 -13.33
C VAL A 243 -3.60 7.81 -13.35
N VAL A 244 -2.80 7.16 -12.50
CA VAL A 244 -2.81 5.71 -12.33
C VAL A 244 -3.76 5.36 -11.19
N LEU A 245 -4.82 4.63 -11.50
CA LEU A 245 -5.73 4.03 -10.51
C LEU A 245 -5.34 2.57 -10.23
N PRO A 246 -5.84 1.97 -9.13
CA PRO A 246 -5.72 0.54 -8.90
C PRO A 246 -6.20 -0.32 -10.09
N PRO A 247 -5.74 -1.57 -10.20
CA PRO A 247 -6.10 -2.45 -11.31
C PRO A 247 -7.55 -2.96 -11.25
N SER A 248 -8.22 -2.88 -10.10
CA SER A 248 -9.61 -3.33 -9.91
C SER A 248 -10.36 -2.50 -8.87
N ALA A 249 -11.70 -2.54 -8.96
CA ALA A 249 -12.61 -1.69 -8.20
C ALA A 249 -12.67 -2.00 -6.69
N ASP A 250 -12.30 -3.21 -6.31
CA ASP A 250 -12.22 -3.72 -4.94
C ASP A 250 -10.93 -3.32 -4.21
N ILE A 251 -9.97 -2.74 -4.93
CA ILE A 251 -8.72 -2.23 -4.35
C ILE A 251 -8.90 -0.73 -4.08
N PRO A 252 -8.63 -0.27 -2.85
CA PRO A 252 -8.74 1.14 -2.54
C PRO A 252 -7.69 1.95 -3.31
N PHE A 253 -8.12 3.04 -3.93
CA PHE A 253 -7.20 4.07 -4.39
C PHE A 253 -6.63 4.81 -3.17
N ILE A 254 -5.46 5.40 -3.34
CA ILE A 254 -4.70 6.06 -2.29
C ILE A 254 -4.33 7.45 -2.78
N THR A 255 -4.88 8.48 -2.15
CA THR A 255 -4.52 9.87 -2.45
C THR A 255 -3.00 10.05 -2.29
N PRO A 256 -2.29 10.61 -3.29
CA PRO A 256 -0.87 10.92 -3.19
C PRO A 256 -0.56 11.90 -2.08
N GLY A 257 0.56 11.71 -1.37
CA GLY A 257 0.94 12.62 -0.29
C GLY A 257 1.36 13.98 -0.81
N GLU A 258 1.77 14.04 -2.08
CA GLU A 258 2.16 15.25 -2.79
C GLU A 258 1.80 15.14 -4.26
N TYR A 259 1.13 16.17 -4.78
CA TYR A 259 0.81 16.33 -6.20
C TYR A 259 0.54 17.82 -6.48
N SER A 260 0.69 18.27 -7.74
CA SER A 260 0.26 19.63 -8.10
C SER A 260 -1.24 19.65 -8.42
N LYS A 261 -1.94 20.73 -8.07
CA LYS A 261 -3.37 20.88 -8.40
C LYS A 261 -3.64 20.76 -9.91
N GLY A 262 -2.72 21.24 -10.73
CA GLY A 262 -2.80 21.15 -12.18
C GLY A 262 -2.70 19.71 -12.71
N ASP A 263 -1.93 18.83 -12.05
CA ASP A 263 -1.78 17.43 -12.47
C ASP A 263 -3.08 16.63 -12.35
N VAL A 264 -3.96 17.00 -11.41
CA VAL A 264 -5.20 16.24 -11.14
C VAL A 264 -6.48 16.97 -11.53
N ALA A 265 -6.42 18.24 -11.95
CA ALA A 265 -7.61 19.07 -12.17
C ALA A 265 -8.61 18.46 -13.18
N LEU A 266 -8.12 17.92 -14.30
CA LEU A 266 -8.99 17.26 -15.28
C LEU A 266 -9.50 15.91 -14.77
N PHE A 267 -8.68 15.18 -14.01
CA PHE A 267 -9.07 13.92 -13.40
C PHE A 267 -10.19 14.10 -12.36
N LEU A 268 -10.16 15.18 -11.57
CA LEU A 268 -11.23 15.47 -10.61
C LEU A 268 -12.57 15.73 -11.31
N LYS A 269 -12.57 16.41 -12.46
CA LYS A 269 -13.78 16.59 -13.28
C LYS A 269 -14.28 15.27 -13.86
N LEU A 270 -13.38 14.40 -14.30
CA LEU A 270 -13.72 13.06 -14.76
C LEU A 270 -14.34 12.22 -13.63
N ALA A 271 -13.74 12.26 -12.43
CA ALA A 271 -14.25 11.55 -11.26
C ALA A 271 -15.66 11.99 -10.89
N GLU A 272 -15.96 13.29 -10.96
CA GLU A 272 -17.29 13.84 -10.72
C GLU A 272 -18.33 13.29 -11.72
N GLN A 273 -17.98 13.19 -13.01
CA GLN A 273 -18.87 12.61 -14.03
C GLN A 273 -19.21 11.14 -13.74
N TYR A 274 -18.21 10.35 -13.34
CA TYR A 274 -18.39 8.94 -13.00
C TYR A 274 -19.15 8.75 -11.68
N ALA A 275 -18.97 9.64 -10.71
CA ALA A 275 -19.71 9.63 -9.45
C ALA A 275 -21.21 9.97 -9.64
N LEU A 276 -21.53 10.93 -10.51
CA LEU A 276 -22.92 11.36 -10.78
C LEU A 276 -23.71 10.34 -11.61
N THR A 277 -23.03 9.58 -12.45
CA THR A 277 -23.68 8.60 -13.34
C THR A 277 -23.81 7.22 -12.71
N ASN A 278 -23.55 7.07 -11.40
CA ASN A 278 -23.67 5.81 -10.65
C ASN A 278 -25.14 5.39 -10.37
N GLY A 279 -26.10 6.01 -11.07
CA GLY A 279 -27.51 5.62 -11.11
C GLY A 279 -27.83 4.66 -12.26
#